data_AF-A0A382GC96-F1
#
_entry.id   AF-A0A382GC96-F1
#
_cell.length_a   1.000
_cell.length_b   1.000
_cell.length_c   1.000
_cell.angle_alpha   90.00
_cell.angle_beta   90.00
_cell.angle_gamma   90.00
#
_symmetry.space_group_name_H-M   'P 1'
#
loop_
_entity.id
_entity.type
_entity.pdbx_description
1 polymer ?
#
loop_
_entity_poly.entity_id
_entity_poly.type
_entity_poly.pdbx_seq_one_letter_code
_entity_poly.pdbx_strand_id
1 'polypeptide(L)'
;VKDSDGPSTLPTAGDNTGAEALSNVREQGGSLAGLRTVWESHRRDAWAEDVAIYRQAVGSALKLGEAFLSYDIAREGLGVFAGDVRLLQLQALALARTGATRRASAILVGLREQGQEDEETFGILARTHKDFWMIAPTEEEREHHLRLSLENYLKGYECSGGYYTGINAASMSLVAGETETARRIAAEVRVICEEGLAKGGSDSPESYWLLATAAEAALVSGDMDSARLNYTRATTESDPGAAEVSRTRSQARFLLKCQEQDEHALD
;
A
#
# COMPACT_ATOMS: atom_id res chain seq x y z
N VAL A 1 -37.99 -51.35 30.73
CA VAL A 1 -37.24 -51.97 29.60
C VAL A 1 -37.55 -51.08 28.40
N LYS A 2 -36.83 -49.97 28.30
CA LYS A 2 -35.56 -49.76 27.56
C LYS A 2 -35.88 -49.09 26.22
N ASP A 3 -35.69 -47.78 26.23
CA ASP A 3 -34.92 -46.98 25.27
C ASP A 3 -34.77 -47.52 23.85
N SER A 4 -35.19 -46.70 22.89
CA SER A 4 -34.38 -46.48 21.68
C SER A 4 -34.71 -45.10 21.12
N ASP A 5 -34.10 -44.09 21.72
CA ASP A 5 -33.71 -42.86 21.04
C ASP A 5 -32.86 -43.25 19.82
N GLY A 6 -33.41 -43.01 18.62
CA GLY A 6 -32.63 -43.05 17.40
C GLY A 6 -31.75 -41.80 17.34
N PRO A 7 -30.43 -41.92 17.12
CA PRO A 7 -29.55 -40.78 17.15
C PRO A 7 -29.91 -39.83 16.00
N SER A 8 -30.20 -38.57 16.35
CA SER A 8 -30.02 -37.44 15.45
C SER A 8 -28.66 -37.59 14.78
N THR A 9 -28.68 -37.87 13.49
CA THR A 9 -27.54 -37.66 12.61
C THR A 9 -27.22 -36.17 12.66
N LEU A 10 -26.24 -35.83 13.50
CA LEU A 10 -25.47 -34.60 13.42
C LEU A 10 -25.05 -34.39 11.95
N PRO A 11 -25.08 -33.16 11.41
CA PRO A 11 -24.44 -32.89 10.14
C PRO A 11 -22.95 -33.20 10.28
N THR A 12 -22.52 -34.25 9.58
CA THR A 12 -21.13 -34.68 9.48
C THR A 12 -20.37 -33.72 8.58
N ALA A 13 -19.25 -33.19 9.08
CA ALA A 13 -18.22 -32.40 8.39
C ALA A 13 -18.72 -31.11 7.73
N GLY A 14 -18.58 -29.98 8.42
CA GLY A 14 -18.58 -28.68 7.76
C GLY A 14 -17.40 -28.66 6.78
N ASP A 15 -17.72 -28.55 5.49
CA ASP A 15 -16.78 -28.44 4.39
C ASP A 15 -15.71 -27.37 4.70
N ASN A 16 -14.44 -27.78 4.77
CA ASN A 16 -13.31 -26.90 5.08
C ASN A 16 -12.92 -26.00 3.88
N THR A 17 -13.89 -25.63 3.04
CA THR A 17 -13.62 -25.13 1.68
C THR A 17 -13.08 -23.71 1.67
N GLY A 18 -13.49 -22.85 2.61
CA GLY A 18 -12.87 -21.54 2.80
C GLY A 18 -11.41 -21.60 3.25
N ALA A 19 -11.06 -22.51 4.16
CA ALA A 19 -9.67 -22.66 4.62
C ALA A 19 -8.76 -23.20 3.50
N GLU A 20 -9.24 -24.15 2.72
CA GLU A 20 -8.56 -24.65 1.52
C GLU A 20 -8.38 -23.54 0.48
N ALA A 21 -9.41 -22.73 0.24
CA ALA A 21 -9.32 -21.58 -0.65
C ALA A 21 -8.27 -20.55 -0.18
N LEU A 22 -8.22 -20.25 1.12
CA LEU A 22 -7.22 -19.35 1.69
C LEU A 22 -5.80 -19.90 1.53
N SER A 23 -5.60 -21.20 1.80
CA SER A 23 -4.29 -21.86 1.59
C SER A 23 -3.87 -21.78 0.13
N ASN A 24 -4.80 -22.06 -0.79
CA ASN A 24 -4.54 -22.02 -2.22
C ASN A 24 -4.11 -20.63 -2.71
N VAL A 25 -4.78 -19.56 -2.23
CA VAL A 25 -4.36 -18.18 -2.51
C VAL A 25 -2.95 -17.90 -1.96
N ARG A 26 -2.62 -18.39 -0.75
CA ARG A 26 -1.29 -18.18 -0.14
C ARG A 26 -0.18 -18.89 -0.91
N GLU A 27 -0.45 -20.12 -1.36
CA GLU A 27 0.53 -20.96 -2.06
C GLU A 27 0.77 -20.49 -3.49
N GLN A 28 -0.30 -20.16 -4.24
CA GLN A 28 -0.19 -19.83 -5.66
C GLN A 28 -0.15 -18.31 -5.94
N GLY A 29 -0.64 -17.49 -5.01
CA GLY A 29 -0.78 -16.05 -5.17
C GLY A 29 0.53 -15.26 -5.18
N GLY A 30 1.67 -15.94 -5.02
CA GLY A 30 3.00 -15.33 -5.17
C GLY A 30 3.42 -15.08 -6.62
N SER A 31 2.67 -15.59 -7.60
CA SER A 31 2.92 -15.38 -9.03
C SER A 31 1.65 -14.94 -9.76
N LEU A 32 1.82 -14.21 -10.87
CA LEU A 32 0.67 -13.78 -11.69
C LEU A 32 -0.12 -14.97 -12.24
N ALA A 33 0.57 -15.97 -12.77
CA ALA A 33 -0.07 -17.15 -13.35
C ALA A 33 -0.85 -17.95 -12.28
N GLY A 34 -0.25 -18.15 -11.11
CA GLY A 34 -0.91 -18.82 -9.99
C GLY A 34 -2.11 -18.04 -9.47
N LEU A 35 -1.97 -16.73 -9.26
CA LEU A 35 -3.08 -15.89 -8.80
C LEU A 35 -4.25 -15.86 -9.80
N ARG A 36 -3.98 -15.79 -11.11
CA ARG A 36 -5.01 -15.87 -12.15
C ARG A 36 -5.70 -17.23 -12.17
N THR A 37 -4.94 -18.31 -12.05
CA THR A 37 -5.51 -19.67 -11.99
C THR A 37 -6.44 -19.81 -10.79
N VAL A 38 -6.02 -19.34 -9.62
CA VAL A 38 -6.84 -19.34 -8.40
C VAL A 38 -8.09 -18.49 -8.59
N TRP A 39 -7.98 -17.30 -9.18
CA TRP A 39 -9.11 -16.42 -9.44
C TRP A 39 -10.05 -16.91 -10.54
N GLU A 40 -9.59 -17.65 -11.54
CA GLU A 40 -10.47 -18.15 -12.61
C GLU A 40 -11.22 -19.43 -12.19
N SER A 41 -10.64 -20.20 -11.27
CA SER A 41 -11.20 -21.46 -10.77
C SER A 41 -11.92 -21.34 -9.41
N HIS A 42 -11.92 -20.15 -8.80
CA HIS A 42 -12.51 -19.98 -7.47
C HIS A 42 -14.00 -20.33 -7.46
N ARG A 43 -14.44 -20.94 -6.35
CA ARG A 43 -15.86 -21.05 -6.06
C ARG A 43 -16.28 -19.90 -5.15
N ARG A 44 -17.28 -19.13 -5.59
CA ARG A 44 -17.75 -17.93 -4.89
C ARG A 44 -18.34 -18.23 -3.52
N ASP A 45 -19.02 -19.36 -3.37
CA ASP A 45 -19.54 -19.83 -2.10
C ASP A 45 -18.42 -20.07 -1.07
N ALA A 46 -17.35 -20.75 -1.48
CA ALA A 46 -16.18 -21.00 -0.63
C ALA A 46 -15.45 -19.70 -0.24
N TRP A 47 -15.31 -18.75 -1.18
CA TRP A 47 -14.67 -17.45 -0.90
C TRP A 47 -15.53 -16.55 0.00
N ALA A 48 -16.85 -16.66 -0.10
CA ALA A 48 -17.80 -15.94 0.75
C ALA A 48 -17.80 -16.41 2.22
N GLU A 49 -17.14 -17.52 2.56
CA GLU A 49 -17.01 -18.02 3.94
C GLU A 49 -16.05 -17.16 4.78
N ASP A 50 -15.01 -16.58 4.18
CA ASP A 50 -13.99 -15.82 4.91
C ASP A 50 -13.42 -14.64 4.10
N VAL A 51 -13.61 -13.43 4.63
CA VAL A 51 -13.09 -12.18 4.06
C VAL A 51 -11.56 -12.18 3.91
N ALA A 52 -10.84 -12.97 4.71
CA ALA A 52 -9.39 -13.10 4.62
C ALA A 52 -8.92 -13.62 3.26
N ILE A 53 -9.72 -14.43 2.57
CA ILE A 53 -9.42 -14.95 1.24
C ILE A 53 -9.34 -13.80 0.24
N TYR A 54 -10.37 -12.95 0.21
CA TYR A 54 -10.39 -11.75 -0.63
C TYR A 54 -9.26 -10.80 -0.26
N ARG A 55 -9.06 -10.49 1.03
CA ARG A 55 -7.98 -9.58 1.47
C ARG A 55 -6.60 -10.05 1.03
N GLN A 56 -6.33 -11.36 1.16
CA GLN A 56 -5.06 -11.96 0.73
C GLN A 56 -4.90 -11.88 -0.79
N ALA A 57 -5.93 -12.27 -1.56
CA ALA A 57 -5.86 -12.28 -3.02
C ALA A 57 -5.70 -10.87 -3.61
N VAL A 58 -6.43 -9.88 -3.07
CA VAL A 58 -6.31 -8.47 -3.44
C VAL A 58 -4.91 -7.94 -3.11
N GLY A 59 -4.38 -8.27 -1.93
CA GLY A 59 -3.02 -7.91 -1.52
C GLY A 59 -1.95 -8.51 -2.44
N SER A 60 -2.07 -9.80 -2.79
CA SER A 60 -1.20 -10.47 -3.76
C SER A 60 -1.24 -9.79 -5.13
N ALA A 61 -2.43 -9.49 -5.66
CA ALA A 61 -2.57 -8.78 -6.93
C ALA A 61 -1.87 -7.42 -6.91
N LEU A 62 -2.02 -6.65 -5.81
CA LEU A 62 -1.33 -5.37 -5.65
C LEU A 62 0.19 -5.52 -5.59
N LYS A 63 0.72 -6.54 -4.91
CA LYS A 63 2.16 -6.79 -4.86
C LYS A 63 2.73 -7.12 -6.25
N LEU A 64 1.97 -7.86 -7.05
CA LEU A 64 2.32 -8.22 -8.43
C LEU A 64 2.12 -7.09 -9.45
N GLY A 65 1.58 -5.94 -9.04
CA GLY A 65 1.31 -4.81 -9.94
C GLY A 65 -0.01 -4.93 -10.72
N GLU A 66 -0.83 -5.95 -10.47
CA GLU A 66 -2.08 -6.21 -11.18
C GLU A 66 -3.26 -5.44 -10.57
N ALA A 67 -3.26 -4.11 -10.72
CA ALA A 67 -4.27 -3.25 -10.09
C ALA A 67 -5.70 -3.51 -10.60
N PHE A 68 -5.89 -3.91 -11.86
CA PHE A 68 -7.22 -4.26 -12.39
C PHE A 68 -7.77 -5.56 -11.78
N LEU A 69 -6.95 -6.61 -11.73
CA LEU A 69 -7.33 -7.87 -11.07
C LEU A 69 -7.62 -7.64 -9.59
N SER A 70 -6.80 -6.84 -8.91
CA SER A 70 -7.01 -6.42 -7.52
C SER A 70 -8.38 -5.76 -7.33
N TYR A 71 -8.75 -4.82 -8.21
CA TYR A 71 -10.05 -4.16 -8.17
C TYR A 71 -11.21 -5.14 -8.38
N ASP A 72 -11.11 -6.05 -9.35
CA ASP A 72 -12.17 -7.02 -9.63
C ASP A 72 -12.39 -7.98 -8.46
N ILE A 73 -11.32 -8.50 -7.86
CA ILE A 73 -11.39 -9.35 -6.66
C ILE A 73 -12.01 -8.58 -5.49
N ALA A 74 -11.56 -7.35 -5.23
CA ALA A 74 -12.09 -6.54 -4.15
C ALA A 74 -13.57 -6.19 -4.36
N ARG A 75 -13.97 -5.92 -5.60
CA ARG A 75 -15.38 -5.65 -5.96
C ARG A 75 -16.27 -6.85 -5.68
N GLU A 76 -15.82 -8.06 -5.99
CA GLU A 76 -16.57 -9.27 -5.65
C GLU A 76 -16.66 -9.47 -4.13
N GLY A 77 -15.53 -9.36 -3.43
CA GLY A 77 -15.49 -9.50 -1.97
C GLY A 77 -16.39 -8.51 -1.25
N LEU A 78 -16.41 -7.25 -1.68
CA LEU A 78 -17.30 -6.22 -1.13
C LEU A 78 -18.79 -6.45 -1.47
N GLY A 79 -19.10 -7.30 -2.46
CA GLY A 79 -20.47 -7.76 -2.71
C GLY A 79 -21.02 -8.64 -1.57
N VAL A 80 -20.12 -9.31 -0.83
CA VAL A 80 -20.45 -10.17 0.31
C VAL A 80 -20.16 -9.44 1.63
N PHE A 81 -19.02 -8.76 1.71
CA PHE A 81 -18.49 -8.11 2.92
C PHE A 81 -18.50 -6.58 2.78
N ALA A 82 -19.66 -5.99 2.50
CA ALA A 82 -19.80 -4.58 2.09
C ALA A 82 -19.19 -3.54 3.06
N GLY A 83 -19.13 -3.85 4.36
CA GLY A 83 -18.57 -2.96 5.40
C GLY A 83 -17.11 -3.26 5.76
N ASP A 84 -16.43 -4.16 5.05
CA ASP A 84 -15.07 -4.53 5.38
C ASP A 84 -14.09 -3.38 5.08
N VAL A 85 -13.63 -2.69 6.14
CA VAL A 85 -12.74 -1.54 6.03
C VAL A 85 -11.47 -1.86 5.24
N ARG A 86 -10.85 -3.01 5.49
CA ARG A 86 -9.60 -3.38 4.81
C ARG A 86 -9.81 -3.63 3.32
N LEU A 87 -10.88 -4.30 2.91
CA LEU A 87 -11.20 -4.48 1.49
C LEU A 87 -11.52 -3.14 0.81
N LEU A 88 -12.22 -2.22 1.49
CA LEU A 88 -12.48 -0.87 0.98
C LEU A 88 -11.17 -0.10 0.75
N GLN A 89 -10.24 -0.13 1.72
CA GLN A 89 -8.90 0.47 1.58
C GLN A 89 -8.13 -0.13 0.40
N LEU A 90 -8.10 -1.47 0.29
CA LEU A 90 -7.38 -2.14 -0.80
C LEU A 90 -8.01 -1.85 -2.17
N GLN A 91 -9.35 -1.78 -2.26
CA GLN A 91 -10.04 -1.36 -3.49
C GLN A 91 -9.69 0.09 -3.86
N ALA A 92 -9.66 0.99 -2.88
CA ALA A 92 -9.26 2.38 -3.11
C ALA A 92 -7.81 2.48 -3.59
N LEU A 93 -6.89 1.69 -3.03
CA LEU A 93 -5.51 1.61 -3.49
C LEU A 93 -5.40 1.08 -4.93
N ALA A 94 -6.18 0.05 -5.28
CA ALA A 94 -6.25 -0.46 -6.66
C ALA A 94 -6.77 0.60 -7.65
N LEU A 95 -7.82 1.33 -7.27
CA LEU A 95 -8.35 2.45 -8.05
C LEU A 95 -7.33 3.58 -8.22
N ALA A 96 -6.63 3.97 -7.15
CA ALA A 96 -5.58 4.99 -7.23
C ALA A 96 -4.45 4.57 -8.19
N ARG A 97 -4.03 3.30 -8.14
CA ARG A 97 -2.99 2.76 -9.04
C ARG A 97 -3.40 2.68 -10.51
N THR A 98 -4.70 2.68 -10.81
CA THR A 98 -5.23 2.71 -12.19
C THR A 98 -5.59 4.11 -12.68
N GLY A 99 -5.32 5.15 -11.87
CA GLY A 99 -5.66 6.54 -12.19
C GLY A 99 -7.14 6.89 -11.97
N ALA A 100 -7.94 6.00 -11.40
CA ALA A 100 -9.33 6.27 -11.01
C ALA A 100 -9.40 7.07 -9.68
N THR A 101 -8.59 8.12 -9.57
CA THR A 101 -8.30 8.88 -8.33
C THR A 101 -9.57 9.42 -7.66
N ARG A 102 -10.54 9.93 -8.43
CA ARG A 102 -11.83 10.41 -7.89
C ARG A 102 -12.61 9.31 -7.17
N ARG A 103 -12.61 8.09 -7.69
CA ARG A 103 -13.32 6.96 -7.08
C ARG A 103 -12.59 6.46 -5.84
N ALA A 104 -11.26 6.39 -5.88
CA ALA A 104 -10.45 6.05 -4.71
C ALA A 104 -10.68 7.05 -3.56
N SER A 105 -10.60 8.36 -3.86
CA SER A 105 -10.80 9.43 -2.88
C SER A 105 -12.20 9.36 -2.26
N ALA A 106 -13.25 9.13 -3.04
CA ALA A 106 -14.61 9.00 -2.52
C ALA A 106 -14.77 7.86 -1.50
N ILE A 107 -14.14 6.70 -1.73
CA ILE A 107 -14.15 5.59 -0.77
C ILE A 107 -13.47 6.00 0.54
N LEU A 108 -12.28 6.60 0.44
CA LEU A 108 -11.46 6.96 1.59
C LEU A 108 -12.09 8.08 2.41
N VAL A 109 -12.66 9.11 1.77
CA VAL A 109 -13.44 10.15 2.45
C VAL A 109 -14.63 9.52 3.20
N GLY A 110 -15.34 8.59 2.57
CA GLY A 110 -16.43 7.85 3.25
C GLY A 110 -15.94 7.06 4.47
N LEU A 111 -14.77 6.42 4.40
CA LEU A 111 -14.15 5.77 5.56
C LEU A 111 -13.79 6.78 6.67
N ARG A 112 -13.25 7.95 6.31
CA ARG A 112 -12.94 9.03 7.27
C ARG A 112 -14.20 9.56 7.97
N GLU A 113 -15.28 9.76 7.23
CA GLU A 113 -16.58 10.19 7.78
C GLU A 113 -17.17 9.15 8.74
N GLN A 114 -16.82 7.88 8.57
CA GLN A 114 -17.18 6.78 9.48
C GLN A 114 -16.21 6.62 10.67
N GLY A 115 -15.25 7.54 10.84
CA GLY A 115 -14.31 7.56 11.96
C GLY A 115 -13.09 6.65 11.79
N GLN A 116 -12.78 6.19 10.57
CA GLN A 116 -11.52 5.50 10.32
C GLN A 116 -10.36 6.50 10.34
N GLU A 117 -9.41 6.29 11.24
CA GLU A 117 -8.25 7.18 11.44
C GLU A 117 -6.95 6.37 11.55
N ASP A 118 -6.84 5.29 10.79
CA ASP A 118 -5.63 4.48 10.68
C ASP A 118 -4.70 4.97 9.55
N GLU A 119 -3.42 4.60 9.64
CA GLU A 119 -2.36 5.00 8.70
C GLU A 119 -2.72 4.69 7.25
N GLU A 120 -3.33 3.53 6.96
CA GLU A 120 -3.61 3.14 5.58
C GLU A 120 -4.66 4.08 4.98
N THR A 121 -5.74 4.37 5.70
CA THR A 121 -6.77 5.31 5.24
C THR A 121 -6.17 6.69 4.97
N PHE A 122 -5.36 7.20 5.88
CA PHE A 122 -4.67 8.49 5.72
C PHE A 122 -3.70 8.49 4.54
N GLY A 123 -2.84 7.47 4.45
CA GLY A 123 -1.79 7.39 3.43
C GLY A 123 -2.35 7.27 2.01
N ILE A 124 -3.38 6.45 1.80
CA ILE A 124 -4.01 6.35 0.48
C ILE A 124 -4.76 7.65 0.16
N LEU A 125 -5.45 8.27 1.12
CA LEU A 125 -6.17 9.53 0.86
C LEU A 125 -5.20 10.65 0.49
N ALA A 126 -4.09 10.76 1.22
CA ALA A 126 -3.01 11.68 0.93
C ALA A 126 -2.45 11.45 -0.49
N ARG A 127 -2.20 10.20 -0.86
CA ARG A 127 -1.81 9.84 -2.24
C ARG A 127 -2.82 10.32 -3.27
N THR A 128 -4.12 10.14 -3.06
CA THR A 128 -5.12 10.61 -4.04
C THR A 128 -5.09 12.13 -4.20
N HIS A 129 -4.81 12.89 -3.13
CA HIS A 129 -4.61 14.33 -3.22
C HIS A 129 -3.30 14.71 -3.91
N LYS A 130 -2.21 13.97 -3.70
CA LYS A 130 -0.99 14.12 -4.51
C LYS A 130 -1.27 13.89 -6.00
N ASP A 131 -2.05 12.86 -6.34
CA ASP A 131 -2.41 12.56 -7.72
C ASP A 131 -3.24 13.70 -8.35
N PHE A 132 -4.18 14.29 -7.60
CA PHE A 132 -4.90 15.48 -8.06
C PHE A 132 -4.00 16.71 -8.21
N TRP A 133 -3.09 16.94 -7.25
CA TRP A 133 -2.12 18.03 -7.31
C TRP A 133 -1.27 17.98 -8.58
N MET A 134 -0.82 16.79 -8.99
CA MET A 134 -0.01 16.61 -10.21
C MET A 134 -0.71 17.00 -11.51
N ILE A 135 -2.05 16.94 -11.54
CA ILE A 135 -2.86 17.20 -12.74
C ILE A 135 -3.75 18.45 -12.60
N ALA A 136 -3.58 19.21 -11.52
CA ALA A 136 -4.43 20.36 -11.22
C ALA A 136 -4.27 21.44 -12.31
N PRO A 137 -5.37 21.90 -12.95
CA PRO A 137 -5.33 22.91 -14.01
C PRO A 137 -5.06 24.33 -13.52
N THR A 138 -5.33 24.64 -12.24
CA THR A 138 -5.11 25.98 -11.67
C THR A 138 -4.21 25.93 -10.44
N GLU A 139 -3.62 27.07 -10.10
CA GLU A 139 -2.80 27.20 -8.89
C GLU A 139 -3.61 26.92 -7.64
N GLU A 140 -4.84 27.44 -7.58
CA GLU A 140 -5.71 27.32 -6.40
C GLU A 140 -6.08 25.86 -6.14
N GLU A 141 -6.39 25.09 -7.19
CA GLU A 141 -6.65 23.65 -7.07
C GLU A 141 -5.38 22.89 -6.69
N ARG A 142 -4.22 23.32 -7.20
CA ARG A 142 -2.93 22.75 -6.86
C ARG A 142 -2.61 22.97 -5.39
N GLU A 143 -2.64 24.21 -4.90
CA GLU A 143 -2.44 24.54 -3.48
C GLU A 143 -3.41 23.80 -2.56
N HIS A 144 -4.69 23.72 -2.94
CA HIS A 144 -5.71 23.00 -2.18
C HIS A 144 -5.33 21.51 -2.00
N HIS A 145 -4.97 20.83 -3.09
CA HIS A 145 -4.62 19.42 -3.06
C HIS A 145 -3.26 19.13 -2.42
N LEU A 146 -2.28 20.04 -2.58
CA LEU A 146 -1.02 19.98 -1.87
C LEU A 146 -1.24 19.99 -0.36
N ARG A 147 -2.01 20.97 0.13
CA ARG A 147 -2.33 21.09 1.56
C ARG A 147 -3.02 19.83 2.09
N LEU A 148 -4.04 19.32 1.39
CA LEU A 148 -4.74 18.11 1.82
C LEU A 148 -3.85 16.86 1.78
N SER A 149 -2.96 16.74 0.79
CA SER A 149 -1.98 15.65 0.73
C SER A 149 -1.05 15.69 1.94
N LEU A 150 -0.46 16.86 2.23
CA LEU A 150 0.43 17.07 3.36
C LEU A 150 -0.27 16.80 4.71
N GLU A 151 -1.45 17.38 4.94
CA GLU A 151 -2.22 17.18 6.17
C GLU A 151 -2.54 15.70 6.44
N ASN A 152 -2.93 14.94 5.41
CA ASN A 152 -3.24 13.53 5.59
C ASN A 152 -1.97 12.69 5.83
N TYR A 153 -0.86 12.96 5.15
CA TYR A 153 0.39 12.24 5.44
C TYR A 153 0.93 12.55 6.84
N LEU A 154 0.85 13.81 7.29
CA LEU A 154 1.24 14.18 8.65
C LEU A 154 0.40 13.46 9.71
N LYS A 155 -0.93 13.42 9.53
CA LYS A 155 -1.82 12.66 10.43
C LYS A 155 -1.52 11.17 10.42
N GLY A 156 -1.33 10.58 9.24
CA GLY A 156 -0.95 9.17 9.12
C GLY A 156 0.35 8.87 9.87
N TYR A 157 1.35 9.75 9.74
CA TYR A 157 2.63 9.62 10.43
C TYR A 157 2.51 9.82 11.95
N GLU A 158 1.71 10.79 12.41
CA GLU A 158 1.43 10.99 13.83
C GLU A 158 0.75 9.76 14.46
N CYS A 159 -0.15 9.09 13.72
CA CYS A 159 -0.86 7.92 14.20
C CYS A 159 0.03 6.66 14.29
N SER A 160 0.91 6.42 13.33
CA SER A 160 1.68 5.16 13.25
C SER A 160 3.14 5.26 13.65
N GLY A 161 3.77 6.42 13.49
CA GLY A 161 5.23 6.55 13.47
C GLY A 161 5.90 5.78 12.33
N GLY A 162 5.14 5.34 11.32
CA GLY A 162 5.60 4.48 10.24
C GLY A 162 6.42 5.22 9.19
N TYR A 163 7.43 4.55 8.64
CA TYR A 163 8.31 5.14 7.63
C TYR A 163 7.56 5.50 6.33
N TYR A 164 6.48 4.77 5.98
CA TYR A 164 5.72 5.00 4.75
C TYR A 164 5.01 6.37 4.75
N THR A 165 4.20 6.65 5.75
CA THR A 165 3.54 7.97 5.84
C THR A 165 4.53 9.06 6.21
N GLY A 166 5.56 8.76 7.01
CA GLY A 166 6.63 9.69 7.35
C GLY A 166 7.39 10.21 6.13
N ILE A 167 7.88 9.33 5.25
CA ILE A 167 8.67 9.78 4.08
C ILE A 167 7.82 10.59 3.10
N ASN A 168 6.54 10.24 2.97
CA ASN A 168 5.63 10.98 2.12
C ASN A 168 5.25 12.33 2.76
N ALA A 169 5.12 12.42 4.09
CA ALA A 169 4.96 13.69 4.79
C ALA A 169 6.17 14.60 4.57
N ALA A 170 7.39 14.06 4.69
CA ALA A 170 8.63 14.78 4.41
C ALA A 170 8.68 15.28 2.96
N SER A 171 8.34 14.40 2.01
CA SER A 171 8.28 14.72 0.58
C SER A 171 7.29 15.84 0.28
N MET A 172 6.07 15.76 0.81
CA MET A 172 5.04 16.79 0.57
C MET A 172 5.35 18.10 1.31
N SER A 173 6.04 18.04 2.46
CA SER A 173 6.55 19.24 3.15
C SER A 173 7.56 19.97 2.28
N LEU A 174 8.48 19.24 1.63
CA LEU A 174 9.45 19.82 0.69
C LEU A 174 8.75 20.50 -0.49
N VAL A 175 7.74 19.85 -1.07
CA VAL A 175 6.94 20.40 -2.17
C VAL A 175 6.18 21.65 -1.75
N ALA A 176 5.73 21.73 -0.49
CA ALA A 176 5.09 22.91 0.08
C ALA A 176 6.08 24.04 0.46
N GLY A 177 7.38 23.85 0.25
CA GLY A 177 8.40 24.81 0.67
C GLY A 177 8.68 24.82 2.17
N GLU A 178 8.13 23.87 2.92
CA GLU A 178 8.36 23.68 4.36
C GLU A 178 9.65 22.90 4.61
N THR A 179 10.77 23.43 4.12
CA THR A 179 12.06 22.71 4.08
C THR A 179 12.55 22.23 5.44
N GLU A 180 12.33 23.00 6.51
CA GLU A 180 12.75 22.60 7.86
C GLU A 180 11.92 21.41 8.37
N THR A 181 10.60 21.46 8.19
CA THR A 181 9.70 20.34 8.48
C THR A 181 10.09 19.10 7.69
N ALA A 182 10.35 19.26 6.39
CA ALA A 182 10.76 18.19 5.49
C ALA A 182 12.03 17.47 5.98
N ARG A 183 13.08 18.23 6.31
CA ARG A 183 14.36 17.68 6.79
C ARG A 183 14.23 17.02 8.15
N ARG A 184 13.45 17.60 9.07
CA ARG A 184 13.21 17.01 10.39
C ARG A 184 12.56 15.63 10.26
N ILE A 185 11.45 15.54 9.52
CA ILE A 185 10.74 14.26 9.33
C ILE A 185 11.61 13.27 8.56
N ALA A 186 12.36 13.71 7.53
CA ALA A 186 13.28 12.83 6.81
C ALA A 186 14.37 12.25 7.72
N ALA A 187 14.91 13.04 8.66
CA ALA A 187 15.87 12.55 9.64
C ALA A 187 15.26 11.52 10.61
N GLU A 188 14.03 11.74 11.08
CA GLU A 188 13.29 10.80 11.92
C GLU A 188 13.04 9.47 11.16
N VAL A 189 12.58 9.56 9.91
CA VAL A 189 12.37 8.40 9.03
C VAL A 189 13.66 7.64 8.77
N ARG A 190 14.77 8.33 8.55
CA ARG A 190 16.08 7.68 8.36
C ARG A 190 16.44 6.81 9.56
N VAL A 191 16.25 7.31 10.79
CA VAL A 191 16.48 6.54 12.02
C VAL A 191 15.58 5.31 12.08
N ILE A 192 14.28 5.45 11.74
CA ILE A 192 13.35 4.31 11.67
C ILE A 192 13.85 3.24 10.69
N CYS A 193 14.32 3.65 9.51
CA CYS A 193 14.86 2.72 8.52
C CYS A 193 16.14 2.03 8.99
N GLU A 194 17.07 2.78 9.58
CA GLU A 194 18.34 2.24 10.12
C GLU A 194 18.08 1.21 11.23
N GLU A 195 17.18 1.52 12.17
CA GLU A 195 16.78 0.58 13.21
C GLU A 195 16.08 -0.65 12.64
N GLY A 196 15.20 -0.47 11.64
CA GLY A 196 14.53 -1.57 10.96
C GLY A 196 15.52 -2.52 10.28
N LEU A 197 16.53 -1.96 9.60
CA LEU A 197 17.58 -2.73 8.94
C LEU A 197 18.50 -3.44 9.95
N ALA A 198 18.76 -2.83 11.12
CA ALA A 198 19.56 -3.46 12.16
C ALA A 198 18.81 -4.59 12.90
N LYS A 199 17.48 -4.47 13.03
CA LYS A 199 16.61 -5.49 13.63
C LYS A 199 16.31 -6.63 12.65
N GLY A 200 16.19 -6.31 11.36
CA GLY A 200 15.97 -7.26 10.28
C GLY A 200 17.23 -8.07 9.96
N GLY A 201 17.05 -9.34 9.58
CA GLY A 201 18.11 -10.11 8.92
C GLY A 201 18.27 -9.68 7.46
N SER A 202 19.35 -10.14 6.80
CA SER A 202 19.60 -9.89 5.37
C SER A 202 18.41 -10.26 4.48
N ASP A 203 17.65 -11.28 4.89
CA ASP A 203 16.57 -11.87 4.11
C ASP A 203 15.19 -11.30 4.48
N SER A 204 15.13 -10.20 5.24
CA SER A 204 13.86 -9.58 5.60
C SER A 204 13.13 -9.09 4.33
N PRO A 205 11.84 -9.43 4.15
CA PRO A 205 11.04 -8.91 3.02
C PRO A 205 10.85 -7.39 3.08
N GLU A 206 11.18 -6.75 4.20
CA GLU A 206 11.13 -5.29 4.37
C GLU A 206 12.43 -4.59 3.97
N SER A 207 13.55 -5.31 3.82
CA SER A 207 14.87 -4.71 3.55
C SER A 207 14.86 -3.75 2.36
N TYR A 208 14.18 -4.15 1.27
CA TYR A 208 14.00 -3.30 0.10
C TYR A 208 13.33 -1.96 0.44
N TRP A 209 12.19 -2.01 1.15
CA TRP A 209 11.40 -0.84 1.48
C TRP A 209 12.13 0.09 2.43
N LEU A 210 12.86 -0.45 3.40
CA LEU A 210 13.67 0.34 4.34
C LEU A 210 14.82 1.05 3.61
N LEU A 211 15.54 0.36 2.72
CA LEU A 211 16.63 0.94 1.93
C LEU A 211 16.11 2.00 0.95
N ALA A 212 15.03 1.71 0.21
CA ALA A 212 14.43 2.67 -0.70
C ALA A 212 13.91 3.91 0.04
N THR A 213 13.28 3.73 1.20
CA THR A 213 12.79 4.84 2.03
C THR A 213 13.94 5.66 2.62
N ALA A 214 15.03 5.03 3.04
CA ALA A 214 16.24 5.73 3.48
C ALA A 214 16.87 6.56 2.34
N ALA A 215 16.82 6.05 1.11
CA ALA A 215 17.27 6.79 -0.06
C ALA A 215 16.39 8.02 -0.35
N GLU A 216 15.07 7.88 -0.24
CA GLU A 216 14.13 9.00 -0.35
C GLU A 216 14.35 10.04 0.75
N ALA A 217 14.63 9.63 1.99
CA ALA A 217 14.93 10.53 3.09
C ALA A 217 16.23 11.32 2.84
N ALA A 218 17.24 10.67 2.25
CA ALA A 218 18.47 11.32 1.84
C ALA A 218 18.22 12.34 0.72
N LEU A 219 17.37 12.02 -0.28
CA LEU A 219 16.95 12.96 -1.31
C LEU A 219 16.24 14.20 -0.76
N VAL A 220 15.32 14.03 0.20
CA VAL A 220 14.64 15.16 0.86
C VAL A 220 15.64 16.05 1.61
N SER A 221 16.72 15.46 2.13
CA SER A 221 17.79 16.18 2.84
C SER A 221 18.83 16.81 1.91
N GLY A 222 18.77 16.55 0.60
CA GLY A 222 19.77 16.99 -0.38
C GLY A 222 21.07 16.16 -0.38
N ASP A 223 21.08 14.99 0.26
CA ASP A 223 22.23 14.09 0.32
C ASP A 223 22.16 13.05 -0.83
N MET A 224 22.70 13.46 -1.99
CA MET A 224 22.69 12.65 -3.21
C MET A 224 23.54 11.38 -3.11
N ASP A 225 24.64 11.42 -2.36
CA ASP A 225 25.55 10.28 -2.24
C ASP A 225 24.90 9.16 -1.42
N SER A 226 24.28 9.51 -0.29
CA SER A 226 23.52 8.55 0.52
C SER A 226 22.28 8.03 -0.23
N ALA A 227 21.61 8.88 -1.02
CA ALA A 227 20.50 8.43 -1.85
C ALA A 227 20.93 7.37 -2.87
N ARG A 228 22.01 7.63 -3.61
CA ARG A 228 22.57 6.69 -4.60
C ARG A 228 22.99 5.38 -3.96
N LEU A 229 23.69 5.46 -2.82
CA LEU A 229 24.13 4.27 -2.09
C LEU A 229 22.93 3.41 -1.69
N ASN A 230 21.92 3.99 -1.04
CA ASN A 230 20.79 3.22 -0.53
C ASN A 230 19.91 2.65 -1.63
N TYR A 231 19.66 3.38 -2.73
CA TYR A 231 18.94 2.79 -3.88
C TYR A 231 19.71 1.65 -4.53
N THR A 232 21.04 1.79 -4.68
CA THR A 232 21.88 0.71 -5.21
C THR A 232 21.73 -0.54 -4.34
N ARG A 233 21.93 -0.38 -3.02
CA ARG A 233 21.77 -1.46 -2.05
C ARG A 233 20.38 -2.09 -2.11
N ALA A 234 19.31 -1.29 -2.21
CA ALA A 234 17.94 -1.80 -2.31
C ALA A 234 17.78 -2.77 -3.49
N THR A 235 18.41 -2.48 -4.63
CA THR A 235 18.32 -3.33 -5.83
C THR A 235 19.33 -4.47 -5.90
N THR A 236 20.42 -4.42 -5.14
CA THR A 236 21.48 -5.45 -5.16
C THR A 236 21.46 -6.40 -3.96
N GLU A 237 20.96 -5.95 -2.81
CA GLU A 237 20.85 -6.72 -1.56
C GLU A 237 19.44 -7.33 -1.37
N SER A 238 18.53 -7.08 -2.30
CA SER A 238 17.18 -7.63 -2.30
C SER A 238 16.76 -8.03 -3.71
N ASP A 239 15.72 -8.84 -3.84
CA ASP A 239 15.10 -9.22 -5.12
C ASP A 239 13.72 -8.55 -5.28
N PRO A 240 13.67 -7.20 -5.43
CA PRO A 240 12.41 -6.50 -5.57
C PRO A 240 11.76 -6.79 -6.92
N GLY A 241 10.43 -6.82 -6.94
CA GLY A 241 9.69 -6.92 -8.20
C GLY A 241 9.88 -5.66 -9.06
N ALA A 242 9.80 -5.80 -10.39
CA ALA A 242 9.90 -4.67 -11.32
C ALA A 242 8.89 -3.54 -11.01
N ALA A 243 7.70 -3.90 -10.51
CA ALA A 243 6.68 -2.95 -10.07
C ALA A 243 7.12 -2.10 -8.87
N GLU A 244 7.92 -2.65 -7.96
CA GLU A 244 8.42 -1.95 -6.79
C GLU A 244 9.53 -0.97 -7.18
N VAL A 245 10.49 -1.44 -7.99
CA VAL A 245 11.56 -0.60 -8.58
C VAL A 245 11.00 0.55 -9.40
N SER A 246 9.97 0.29 -10.22
CA SER A 246 9.31 1.34 -11.01
C SER A 246 8.71 2.44 -10.11
N ARG A 247 8.11 2.08 -8.98
CA ARG A 247 7.50 3.04 -8.05
C ARG A 247 8.54 3.90 -7.35
N THR A 248 9.59 3.29 -6.80
CA THR A 248 10.64 4.02 -6.08
C THR A 248 11.46 4.90 -7.03
N ARG A 249 11.71 4.46 -8.27
CA ARG A 249 12.27 5.32 -9.33
C ARG A 249 11.38 6.51 -9.65
N SER A 250 10.06 6.29 -9.79
CA SER A 250 9.12 7.38 -10.05
C SER A 250 9.10 8.41 -8.92
N GLN A 251 9.22 7.95 -7.66
CA GLN A 251 9.31 8.81 -6.49
C GLN A 251 10.65 9.58 -6.44
N ALA A 252 11.77 8.95 -6.77
CA ALA A 252 13.07 9.62 -6.88
C ALA A 252 13.05 10.74 -7.93
N ARG A 253 12.59 10.43 -9.14
CA ARG A 253 12.43 11.40 -10.24
C ARG A 253 11.54 12.58 -9.83
N PHE A 254 10.43 12.28 -9.14
CA PHE A 254 9.52 13.29 -8.59
C PHE A 254 10.25 14.25 -7.63
N LEU A 255 11.00 13.73 -6.67
CA LEU A 255 11.75 14.53 -5.69
C LEU A 255 12.87 15.36 -6.36
N LEU A 256 13.59 14.77 -7.32
CA LEU A 256 14.64 15.47 -8.08
C LEU A 256 14.06 16.65 -8.88
N LYS A 257 12.94 16.42 -9.56
CA LYS A 257 12.23 17.46 -10.32
C LYS A 257 11.75 18.61 -9.43
N CYS A 258 11.22 18.30 -8.24
CA CYS A 258 10.80 19.34 -7.28
C CYS A 258 11.96 20.19 -6.77
N GLN A 259 13.18 19.65 -6.81
CA GLN A 259 14.41 20.32 -6.40
C GLN A 259 15.16 20.95 -7.59
N GLU A 260 14.55 21.01 -8.77
CA GLU A 260 15.15 21.55 -10.01
C GLU A 260 16.46 20.82 -10.41
N GLN A 261 16.59 19.54 -10.05
CA GLN A 261 17.69 18.68 -10.45
C GLN A 261 17.33 17.85 -11.69
N ASP A 262 18.33 17.25 -12.33
CA ASP A 262 18.10 16.27 -13.40
C ASP A 262 17.33 15.06 -12.83
N GLU A 263 16.12 14.81 -13.35
CA GLU A 263 15.29 13.71 -12.89
C GLU A 263 15.95 12.34 -13.12
N HIS A 264 16.90 12.23 -14.05
CA HIS A 264 17.61 10.99 -14.36
C HIS A 264 18.93 10.79 -13.58
N ALA A 265 19.25 11.65 -12.60
CA ALA A 265 20.52 11.62 -11.88
C ALA A 265 20.80 10.30 -11.11
N LEU A 266 19.76 9.50 -10.85
CA LEU A 266 19.80 8.24 -10.08
C LEU A 266 19.31 7.01 -10.87
N ASP A 267 19.11 7.13 -12.19
CA ASP A 267 18.65 6.03 -13.03
C ASP A 267 19.66 4.89 -13.21
#